data_AF-A0A5C8I5P2-F1
#
_entry.id   AF-A0A5C8I5P2-F1
#
_cell.length_a   1.000
_cell.length_b   1.000
_cell.length_c   1.000
_cell.angle_alpha   90.00
_cell.angle_beta   90.00
_cell.angle_gamma   90.00
#
_symmetry.space_group_name_H-M   'P 1'
#
loop_
_entity.id
_entity.type
_entity.pdbx_description
1 polymer ?
#
loop_
_entity_poly.entity_id
_entity_poly.type
_entity_poly.pdbx_seq_one_letter_code
_entity_poly.pdbx_strand_id
1 'polypeptide(L)'
;MTTSTVRSRNAFLTAFSASLVVLGALLLLAGTVLDWSGFWGGAGQGAGVALAVVGAYLWGYANGLRRAGSAAVWIPSSGEGE
;
A
#
# COMPACT_ATOMS: atom_id res chain seq x y z
N MET A 1 13.95 -16.22 -14.85
CA MET A 1 13.86 -15.03 -13.97
C MET A 1 13.24 -15.48 -12.66
N THR A 2 14.06 -15.58 -11.62
CA THR A 2 13.93 -16.49 -10.48
C THR A 2 13.20 -15.85 -9.31
N THR A 3 12.49 -16.66 -8.52
CA THR A 3 11.60 -16.31 -7.39
C THR A 3 12.13 -15.23 -6.41
N SER A 4 13.44 -15.05 -6.29
CA SER A 4 14.08 -14.01 -5.46
C SER A 4 13.76 -12.59 -5.95
N THR A 5 13.73 -12.36 -7.26
CA THR A 5 13.43 -11.05 -7.85
C THR A 5 11.98 -10.62 -7.58
N VAL A 6 11.04 -11.57 -7.61
CA VAL A 6 9.61 -11.32 -7.35
C VAL A 6 9.38 -10.98 -5.87
N ARG A 7 10.03 -11.71 -4.95
CA ARG A 7 9.95 -11.43 -3.51
C ARG A 7 10.53 -10.06 -3.17
N SER A 8 11.68 -9.71 -3.74
CA SER A 8 12.30 -8.39 -3.59
C SER A 8 11.39 -7.27 -4.08
N ARG A 9 10.80 -7.41 -5.27
CA ARG A 9 9.89 -6.42 -5.85
C ARG A 9 8.64 -6.22 -4.98
N ASN A 10 8.05 -7.31 -4.46
CA ASN A 10 6.87 -7.21 -3.60
C ASN A 10 7.19 -6.55 -2.25
N ALA A 11 8.36 -6.84 -1.67
CA ALA A 11 8.82 -6.18 -0.46
C ALA A 11 9.04 -4.68 -0.69
N PHE A 12 9.67 -4.30 -1.80
CA PHE A 12 9.84 -2.91 -2.21
C PHE A 12 8.49 -2.19 -2.37
N LEU A 13 7.54 -2.77 -3.11
CA LEU A 13 6.21 -2.18 -3.30
C LEU A 13 5.47 -1.98 -1.97
N THR A 14 5.62 -2.91 -1.03
CA THR A 14 5.00 -2.79 0.30
C THR A 14 5.63 -1.65 1.10
N ALA A 15 6.97 -1.55 1.12
CA ALA A 15 7.66 -0.48 1.82
C ALA A 15 7.41 0.89 1.17
N PHE A 16 7.44 0.96 -0.16
CA PHE A 16 7.19 2.18 -0.92
C PHE A 16 5.77 2.71 -0.70
N SER A 17 4.77 1.83 -0.76
CA SER A 17 3.38 2.20 -0.47
C SER A 17 3.19 2.71 0.96
N ALA A 18 3.82 2.06 1.95
CA ALA A 18 3.86 2.53 3.34
C ALA A 18 4.40 3.97 3.44
N SER A 19 5.54 4.22 2.79
CA SER A 19 6.19 5.52 2.80
C SER A 19 5.33 6.60 2.17
N LEU A 20 4.60 6.30 1.08
CA LEU A 20 3.66 7.26 0.48
C LEU A 20 2.52 7.64 1.42
N VAL A 21 1.96 6.68 2.17
CA VAL A 21 0.93 6.96 3.17
C VAL A 21 1.46 7.85 4.28
N VAL A 22 2.65 7.54 4.81
CA VAL A 22 3.29 8.32 5.87
C VAL A 22 3.62 9.73 5.38
N LEU A 23 4.21 9.88 4.19
CA LEU A 23 4.51 11.19 3.60
C LEU A 23 3.23 12.00 3.35
N GLY A 24 2.17 11.35 2.87
CA GLY A 24 0.87 11.99 2.68
C GLY A 24 0.28 12.54 3.98
N ALA A 25 0.32 11.73 5.05
CA ALA A 25 -0.12 12.15 6.38
C ALA A 25 0.73 13.29 6.95
N LEU A 26 2.06 13.24 6.77
CA LEU A 26 2.96 14.30 7.19
C LEU A 26 2.70 15.61 6.43
N LEU A 27 2.43 15.56 5.12
CA LEU A 27 2.08 16.76 4.35
C LEU A 27 0.77 17.38 4.81
N LEU A 28 -0.23 16.54 5.10
CA LEU A 28 -1.50 17.00 5.67
C LEU A 28 -1.28 17.71 7.00
N LEU A 29 -0.53 17.08 7.91
CA LEU A 29 -0.18 17.66 9.20
C LEU A 29 0.59 18.96 9.04
N ALA A 30 1.61 19.00 8.19
CA ALA A 30 2.39 20.21 7.92
C ALA A 30 1.50 21.35 7.39
N GLY A 31 0.62 21.07 6.43
CA GLY A 31 -0.31 22.07 5.91
C GLY A 31 -1.27 22.60 6.98
N THR A 32 -1.71 21.76 7.93
CA THR A 32 -2.57 22.19 9.04
C THR A 32 -1.84 22.90 10.17
N VAL A 33 -0.62 22.46 10.52
CA VAL A 33 0.13 22.94 11.70
C VAL A 33 0.94 24.18 11.38
N LEU A 34 1.54 24.25 10.19
CA LEU A 34 2.34 25.39 9.75
C LEU A 34 1.49 26.55 9.21
N ASP A 35 0.16 26.40 9.22
CA ASP A 35 -0.82 27.37 8.75
C ASP A 35 -0.42 27.98 7.39
N TRP A 36 -0.09 27.10 6.45
CA TRP A 36 0.18 27.51 5.08
C TRP A 36 -1.11 28.07 4.51
N SER A 37 -1.20 29.39 4.38
CA SER A 37 -2.40 30.05 3.90
C SER A 37 -2.49 30.04 2.37
N GLY A 38 -3.72 30.16 1.87
CA GLY A 38 -4.00 30.28 0.44
C GLY A 38 -3.67 29.02 -0.37
N PHE A 39 -3.15 29.22 -1.58
CA PHE A 39 -2.91 28.15 -2.55
C PHE A 39 -1.95 27.07 -2.01
N TRP A 40 -0.90 27.45 -1.29
CA TRP A 40 0.13 26.50 -0.82
C TRP A 40 -0.36 25.57 0.27
N GLY A 41 -1.26 26.04 1.15
CA GLY A 41 -1.94 25.18 2.12
C GLY A 41 -2.83 24.14 1.46
N GLY A 42 -3.70 24.60 0.56
CA GLY A 42 -4.58 23.72 -0.21
C GLY A 42 -3.80 22.73 -1.09
N ALA A 43 -2.72 23.17 -1.74
CA ALA A 43 -1.85 22.32 -2.53
C ALA A 43 -1.11 21.28 -1.67
N GLY A 44 -0.60 21.67 -0.50
CA GLY A 44 0.04 20.76 0.44
C GLY A 44 -0.93 19.70 0.96
N GLN A 45 -2.14 20.11 1.34
CA GLN A 45 -3.18 19.18 1.78
C GLN A 45 -3.62 18.24 0.64
N GLY A 46 -3.85 18.78 -0.56
CA GLY A 46 -4.22 18.00 -1.74
C GLY A 46 -3.15 16.98 -2.13
N ALA A 47 -1.87 17.38 -2.14
CA ALA A 47 -0.75 16.48 -2.36
C ALA A 47 -0.66 15.41 -1.25
N GLY A 48 -0.92 15.78 0.01
CA GLY A 48 -0.96 14.86 1.13
C GLY A 48 -2.03 13.77 0.97
N VAL A 49 -3.26 14.16 0.62
CA VAL A 49 -4.36 13.21 0.33
C VAL A 49 -4.00 12.33 -0.87
N ALA A 50 -3.50 12.91 -1.96
CA ALA A 50 -3.14 12.16 -3.17
C ALA A 50 -2.08 11.08 -2.87
N LEU A 51 -1.03 11.43 -2.11
CA LEU A 51 0.00 10.48 -1.69
C LEU A 51 -0.57 9.37 -0.80
N ALA A 52 -1.44 9.72 0.15
CA ALA A 52 -2.08 8.74 1.02
C ALA A 52 -2.96 7.75 0.24
N VAL A 53 -3.76 8.25 -0.70
CA VAL A 53 -4.64 7.41 -1.55
C VAL A 53 -3.83 6.50 -2.46
N VAL A 54 -2.81 7.03 -3.15
CA VAL A 54 -1.93 6.23 -4.02
C VAL A 54 -1.17 5.19 -3.21
N GLY A 55 -0.66 5.57 -2.03
CA GLY A 55 -0.02 4.65 -1.11
C GLY A 55 -0.95 3.52 -0.67
N ALA A 56 -2.17 3.84 -0.23
CA ALA A 56 -3.15 2.85 0.19
C ALA A 56 -3.55 1.89 -0.96
N TYR A 57 -3.70 2.42 -2.17
CA TYR A 57 -3.98 1.61 -3.36
C TYR A 57 -2.85 0.62 -3.66
N LEU A 58 -1.60 1.11 -3.70
CA LEU A 58 -0.42 0.27 -3.95
C LEU A 58 -0.20 -0.75 -2.84
N TRP A 59 -0.49 -0.39 -1.59
CA TRP A 59 -0.47 -1.30 -0.45
C TRP A 59 -1.49 -2.44 -0.65
N GLY A 60 -2.72 -2.10 -1.01
CA GLY A 60 -3.77 -3.09 -1.31
C GLY A 60 -3.35 -4.03 -2.43
N TYR A 61 -2.82 -3.48 -3.52
CA TYR A 61 -2.28 -4.25 -4.65
C TYR A 61 -1.16 -5.21 -4.22
N ALA A 62 -0.17 -4.72 -3.46
CA ALA A 62 0.94 -5.54 -2.98
C ALA A 62 0.47 -6.70 -2.07
N ASN A 63 -0.55 -6.46 -1.23
CA ASN A 63 -1.16 -7.50 -0.40
C ASN A 63 -2.01 -8.49 -1.20
N GLY A 64 -2.71 -8.03 -2.24
CA GLY A 64 -3.39 -8.90 -3.20
C GLY A 64 -2.44 -9.88 -3.88
N LEU A 65 -1.28 -9.39 -4.34
CA LEU A 65 -0.23 -10.24 -4.91
C LEU A 65 0.30 -11.29 -3.91
N ARG A 66 0.45 -10.92 -2.64
CA ARG A 66 0.84 -11.87 -1.57
C ARG A 66 -0.22 -12.96 -1.37
N ARG A 67 -1.51 -12.59 -1.37
CA ARG A 67 -2.63 -13.55 -1.23
C ARG A 67 -2.75 -14.49 -2.42
N ALA A 68 -2.56 -14.01 -3.65
CA ALA A 68 -2.60 -14.85 -4.85
C ALA A 68 -1.51 -15.94 -4.84
N GLY A 69 -0.31 -15.63 -4.33
CA GLY A 69 0.75 -16.64 -4.14
C GLY A 69 0.52 -17.58 -2.96
N SER A 70 -0.43 -17.27 -2.08
CA SER A 70 -0.82 -18.05 -0.90
C SER A 70 -2.22 -18.67 -1.04
N ALA A 71 -2.77 -18.73 -2.27
CA ALA A 71 -4.09 -19.27 -2.53
C ALA A 71 -4.20 -20.64 -1.85
N ALA A 72 -5.13 -20.75 -0.90
CA ALA A 72 -5.34 -21.95 -0.13
C ALA A 72 -5.55 -23.11 -1.11
N VAL A 73 -4.66 -24.10 -1.06
CA VAL A 73 -4.83 -25.35 -1.79
C VAL A 73 -6.13 -25.95 -1.27
N TRP A 74 -7.12 -26.05 -2.15
CA TRP A 74 -8.34 -26.75 -1.82
C TRP A 74 -7.96 -28.23 -1.61
N ILE A 75 -8.08 -28.69 -0.37
CA ILE A 75 -7.89 -30.09 -0.03
C ILE A 75 -9.28 -30.73 -0.12
N PRO A 76 -9.54 -31.63 -1.09
CA PRO A 76 -10.77 -32.39 -1.10
C PRO A 76 -10.89 -33.14 0.22
N SER A 77 -12.03 -33.06 0.89
CA SER A 77 -12.36 -34.04 1.93
C SER A 77 -12.40 -35.40 1.24
N SER A 78 -11.43 -36.27 1.52
CA SER A 78 -11.48 -37.66 1.08
C SER A 78 -12.65 -38.33 1.78
N GLY A 79 -13.82 -38.31 1.14
CA GLY A 79 -14.98 -39.11 1.51
C GLY A 79 -14.71 -40.56 1.14
N GLU A 80 -13.78 -41.20 1.85
CA GLU A 80 -13.62 -42.64 1.89
C GLU A 80 -13.58 -43.02 3.36
N GLY A 81 -14.77 -43.01 3.95
CA GLY A 81 -15.02 -43.40 5.32
C GLY A 81 -16.44 -43.92 5.38
N GLU A 82 -16.55 -45.23 5.11
CA GLU A 82 -17.68 -46.14 5.41
C GLU A 82 -18.77 -46.31 4.35
#